data_AF-A0A7S1NWK7-F1
#
_entry.id   AF-A0A7S1NWK7-F1
#
_cell.length_a   1.000
_cell.length_b   1.000
_cell.length_c   1.000
_cell.angle_alpha   90.00
_cell.angle_beta   90.00
_cell.angle_gamma   90.00
#
_symmetry.space_group_name_H-M   'P 1'
#
loop_
_entity.id
_entity.type
_entity.pdbx_description
1 polymer ?
#
loop_
_entity_poly.entity_id
_entity_poly.type
_entity_poly.pdbx_seq_one_letter_code
_entity_poly.pdbx_strand_id
1 'polypeptide(L)'
;INTPYGYFGSIGTVFGNHREDRDLASMNYNHGGDVKVWYVVPAKHKKRLDRLINEEMKRMHERCPEYMRHKRLLIHPEWLKANGITVHRVIQRARSFVVTLPA
;
A
#
# COMPACT_ATOMS: atom_id res chain seq x y z
N ILE A 1 -3.60 15.86 6.35
CA ILE A 1 -3.75 15.33 4.98
C ILE A 1 -4.00 16.39 3.90
N ASN A 2 -4.46 17.61 4.23
CA ASN A 2 -4.85 18.61 3.22
C ASN A 2 -3.68 19.46 2.67
N THR A 3 -2.44 19.11 3.00
CA THR A 3 -1.22 19.76 2.52
C THR A 3 -0.29 18.69 1.93
N PRO A 4 0.46 19.00 0.85
CA PRO A 4 1.33 18.03 0.20
C PRO A 4 2.54 17.67 1.09
N TYR A 5 2.99 16.42 1.00
CA TYR A 5 4.17 15.91 1.70
C TYR A 5 5.30 15.66 0.69
N GLY A 6 6.52 16.02 1.07
CA GLY A 6 7.74 15.70 0.32
C GLY A 6 8.36 14.39 0.81
N TYR A 7 8.74 13.51 -0.13
CA TYR A 7 9.41 12.25 0.19
C TYR A 7 10.72 12.14 -0.57
N PHE A 8 11.83 12.07 0.16
CA PHE A 8 13.17 11.81 -0.37
C PHE A 8 13.54 10.36 -0.06
N GLY A 9 13.82 9.56 -1.09
CA GLY A 9 14.10 8.14 -0.96
C GLY A 9 15.48 7.78 -1.51
N SER A 10 16.02 6.69 -0.98
CA SER A 10 17.21 5.99 -1.49
C SER A 10 16.89 4.51 -1.76
N ILE A 11 17.85 3.78 -2.32
CA ILE A 11 17.72 2.33 -2.51
C ILE A 11 17.37 1.63 -1.19
N GLY A 12 16.39 0.74 -1.22
CA GLY A 12 15.89 0.04 -0.04
C GLY A 12 14.84 0.81 0.79
N THR A 13 14.55 2.07 0.46
CA THR A 13 13.46 2.80 1.13
C THR A 13 12.10 2.19 0.73
N VAL A 14 11.26 1.88 1.72
CA VAL A 14 9.97 1.22 1.53
C VAL A 14 8.85 1.93 2.29
N PHE A 15 7.64 1.85 1.75
CA PHE A 15 6.42 2.25 2.42
C PHE A 15 5.64 0.98 2.79
N GLY A 16 5.27 0.83 4.06
CA GLY A 16 4.48 -0.32 4.49
C GLY A 16 3.13 -0.37 3.79
N ASN A 17 2.53 -1.56 3.70
CA ASN A 17 1.22 -1.75 3.11
C ASN A 17 0.17 -0.99 3.91
N HIS A 18 -0.65 -0.20 3.24
CA HIS A 18 -1.70 0.59 3.87
C HIS A 18 -2.78 1.02 2.86
N ARG A 19 -3.90 1.50 3.41
CA ARG A 19 -4.86 2.37 2.74
C ARG A 19 -4.66 3.79 3.25
N GLU A 20 -5.11 4.78 2.50
CA GLU A 20 -5.09 6.17 2.94
C GLU A 20 -5.96 6.40 4.17
N ASP A 21 -5.70 7.49 4.88
CA ASP A 21 -6.51 7.90 6.02
C ASP A 21 -7.96 8.14 5.57
N ARG A 22 -8.92 7.58 6.32
CA ARG A 22 -10.35 7.57 5.96
C ARG A 22 -10.66 6.94 4.58
N ASP A 23 -9.76 6.09 4.09
CA ASP A 23 -9.85 5.43 2.78
C ASP A 23 -10.04 6.43 1.61
N LEU A 24 -9.46 7.62 1.73
CA LEU A 24 -9.51 8.66 0.70
C LEU A 24 -8.67 8.29 -0.53
N ALA A 25 -8.88 9.01 -1.63
CA ALA A 25 -7.97 8.97 -2.77
C ALA A 25 -6.62 9.61 -2.40
N SER A 26 -5.54 9.16 -3.05
CA SER A 26 -4.26 9.88 -3.01
C SER A 26 -3.69 10.09 -4.40
N MET A 27 -2.86 11.12 -4.53
CA MET A 27 -2.10 11.42 -5.72
C MET A 27 -0.64 11.59 -5.34
N ASN A 28 0.24 10.87 -6.04
CA ASN A 28 1.68 10.94 -5.85
C ASN A 28 2.34 11.41 -7.15
N TYR A 29 3.13 12.47 -7.07
CA TYR A 29 3.96 12.94 -8.17
C TYR A 29 5.43 12.65 -7.89
N ASN A 30 6.10 11.94 -8.81
CA ASN A 30 7.53 11.74 -8.72
C ASN A 30 8.24 12.93 -9.38
N HIS A 31 8.78 13.87 -8.58
CA HIS A 31 9.46 15.05 -9.11
C HIS A 31 10.72 14.71 -9.94
N GLY A 32 11.47 13.67 -9.58
CA GLY A 32 12.73 13.34 -10.22
C GLY A 32 13.48 12.20 -9.52
N GLY A 33 14.60 11.77 -10.12
CA GLY A 33 15.40 10.65 -9.65
C GLY A 33 14.94 9.30 -10.21
N ASP A 34 15.24 8.23 -9.47
CA ASP A 34 14.94 6.86 -9.89
C ASP A 34 13.45 6.50 -9.84
N VAL A 35 13.14 5.31 -10.36
CA VAL A 35 11.77 4.79 -10.40
C VAL A 35 11.28 4.42 -8.99
N LYS A 36 10.00 4.69 -8.73
CA LYS A 36 9.27 4.18 -7.57
C LYS A 36 8.38 3.03 -8.00
N VAL A 37 8.52 1.87 -7.35
CA VAL A 37 7.71 0.69 -7.64
C VAL A 37 6.54 0.61 -6.67
N TRP A 38 5.34 0.42 -7.20
CA TRP A 38 4.11 0.26 -6.45
C TRP A 38 3.55 -1.15 -6.64
N TYR A 39 2.98 -1.71 -5.59
CA TYR A 39 2.15 -2.90 -5.63
C TYR A 39 0.74 -2.52 -5.16
N VAL A 40 -0.26 -2.76 -6.00
CA VAL A 40 -1.63 -2.29 -5.78
C VAL A 40 -2.59 -3.47 -5.81
N VAL A 41 -3.41 -3.58 -4.77
CA VAL A 41 -4.50 -4.56 -4.71
C VAL A 41 -5.82 -3.86 -5.06
N PRO A 42 -6.59 -4.35 -6.05
CA PRO A 42 -7.90 -3.79 -6.36
C PRO A 42 -8.88 -3.83 -5.18
N ALA A 43 -9.68 -2.78 -5.02
CA ALA A 43 -10.66 -2.64 -3.93
C ALA A 43 -11.65 -3.82 -3.80
N LYS A 44 -11.98 -4.50 -4.91
CA LYS A 44 -12.82 -5.71 -4.89
C LYS A 44 -12.29 -6.82 -3.97
N HIS A 45 -10.98 -6.85 -3.70
CA HIS A 45 -10.35 -7.81 -2.81
C HIS A 45 -10.31 -7.37 -1.34
N LYS A 46 -10.77 -6.15 -1.00
CA LYS A 46 -10.67 -5.55 0.35
C LYS A 46 -11.09 -6.49 1.47
N LYS A 47 -12.35 -6.97 1.45
CA LYS A 47 -12.89 -7.85 2.50
C LYS A 47 -12.10 -9.16 2.64
N ARG A 48 -11.74 -9.77 1.50
CA ARG A 48 -10.99 -11.04 1.47
C ARG A 48 -9.57 -10.84 2.02
N LEU A 49 -8.92 -9.76 1.62
CA LEU A 49 -7.57 -9.41 2.06
C LEU A 49 -7.55 -9.12 3.56
N ASP A 50 -8.48 -8.30 4.05
CA ASP A 50 -8.59 -7.97 5.47
C ASP A 50 -8.79 -9.24 6.32
N ARG A 51 -9.67 -10.16 5.90
CA ARG A 51 -9.85 -11.45 6.59
C ARG A 51 -8.55 -12.26 6.61
N LEU A 52 -7.92 -12.45 5.45
CA LEU A 52 -6.71 -13.26 5.30
C LEU A 52 -5.56 -12.72 6.17
N ILE A 53 -5.30 -11.41 6.14
CA ILE A 53 -4.22 -10.82 6.92
C ILE A 53 -4.56 -10.85 8.40
N ASN A 54 -5.83 -10.63 8.80
CA ASN A 54 -6.22 -10.68 10.21
C ASN A 54 -6.10 -12.09 10.80
N GLU A 55 -6.38 -13.13 10.01
CA GLU A 55 -6.15 -14.53 10.39
C GLU A 55 -4.65 -14.80 10.60
N GLU A 56 -3.80 -14.37 9.65
CA GLU A 56 -2.34 -14.53 9.71
C GLU A 56 -1.71 -13.72 10.87
N MET A 57 -2.20 -12.50 11.08
CA MET A 57 -1.65 -11.50 12.01
C MET A 57 -2.51 -11.36 13.27
N LYS A 58 -3.15 -12.45 13.72
CA LYS A 58 -4.14 -12.46 14.83
C LYS A 58 -3.69 -11.68 16.06
N ARG A 59 -2.44 -11.89 16.51
CA ARG A 59 -1.89 -11.21 17.69
C ARG A 59 -1.78 -9.68 17.51
N MET A 60 -1.52 -9.21 16.30
CA MET A 60 -1.49 -7.76 16.00
C MET A 60 -2.92 -7.20 15.93
N HIS A 61 -3.84 -7.95 15.31
CA HIS A 61 -5.24 -7.56 15.20
C HIS A 61 -5.93 -7.47 16.57
N GLU A 62 -5.70 -8.44 17.46
CA GLU A 62 -6.22 -8.44 18.84
C GLU A 62 -5.74 -7.22 19.66
N ARG A 63 -4.51 -6.74 19.40
CA ARG A 63 -3.96 -5.55 20.06
C ARG A 63 -4.51 -4.26 19.48
N CYS A 64 -4.74 -4.23 18.17
CA CYS A 64 -5.29 -3.07 17.47
C CYS A 64 -6.00 -3.53 16.20
N PRO A 65 -7.33 -3.39 16.10
CA PRO A 65 -8.07 -3.79 14.90
C PRO A 65 -7.62 -3.07 13.63
N GLU A 66 -7.09 -1.84 13.76
CA GLU A 66 -6.63 -0.98 12.66
C GLU A 66 -5.10 -1.03 12.46
N TYR A 67 -4.40 -2.06 12.94
CA TYR A 67 -2.93 -2.17 12.90
C TYR A 67 -2.30 -1.95 11.51
N MET A 68 -3.02 -2.24 10.43
CA MET A 68 -2.58 -1.97 9.05
C MET A 68 -2.34 -0.47 8.80
N ARG A 69 -3.08 0.42 9.48
CA ARG A 69 -2.89 1.89 9.40
C ARG A 69 -1.60 2.38 10.03
N HIS A 70 -0.91 1.54 10.81
CA HIS A 70 0.40 1.88 11.33
C HIS A 70 1.49 1.86 10.26
N LYS A 71 1.20 1.34 9.04
CA LYS A 71 2.11 1.32 7.88
C LYS A 71 3.44 0.59 8.16
N ARG A 72 3.41 -0.46 9.00
CA ARG A 72 4.60 -1.22 9.44
C ARG A 72 4.80 -2.57 8.75
N LEU A 73 3.82 -3.04 7.98
CA LEU A 73 3.84 -4.40 7.42
C LEU A 73 4.24 -4.41 5.95
N LEU A 74 5.16 -5.31 5.61
CA LEU A 74 5.55 -5.61 4.24
C LEU A 74 5.06 -7.00 3.89
N ILE A 75 4.14 -7.09 2.93
CA ILE A 75 3.56 -8.33 2.44
C ILE A 75 4.13 -8.59 1.05
N HIS A 76 4.70 -9.77 0.85
CA HIS A 76 5.29 -10.12 -0.44
C HIS A 76 4.19 -10.36 -1.50
N PRO A 77 4.30 -9.81 -2.72
CA PRO A 77 3.27 -9.97 -3.77
C PRO A 77 2.94 -11.42 -4.11
N GLU A 78 3.92 -12.32 -4.03
CA GLU A 78 3.69 -13.73 -4.36
C GLU A 78 2.83 -14.45 -3.32
N TRP A 79 2.91 -14.04 -2.05
CA TRP A 79 2.01 -14.57 -1.01
C TRP A 79 0.57 -14.12 -1.26
N LEU A 80 0.36 -12.87 -1.71
CA LEU A 80 -0.95 -12.37 -2.09
C LEU A 80 -1.52 -13.16 -3.28
N LYS A 81 -0.72 -13.37 -4.33
CA LYS A 81 -1.13 -14.14 -5.51
C LYS A 81 -1.44 -15.60 -5.17
N ALA A 82 -0.61 -16.25 -4.35
CA ALA A 82 -0.83 -17.62 -3.89
C ALA A 82 -2.16 -17.76 -3.12
N ASN A 83 -2.57 -16.71 -2.40
CA ASN A 83 -3.86 -16.65 -1.71
C ASN A 83 -5.00 -16.08 -2.57
N GLY A 84 -4.85 -16.04 -3.89
CA GLY A 84 -5.87 -15.61 -4.86
C GLY A 84 -6.20 -14.12 -4.83
N ILE A 85 -5.30 -13.27 -4.33
CA ILE A 85 -5.41 -11.81 -4.38
C ILE A 85 -4.68 -11.31 -5.63
N THR A 86 -5.39 -10.57 -6.47
CA THR A 86 -4.79 -9.92 -7.65
C THR A 86 -3.92 -8.75 -7.19
N VAL A 87 -2.70 -8.67 -7.68
CA VAL A 87 -1.77 -7.57 -7.42
C VAL A 87 -1.28 -6.99 -8.74
N HIS A 88 -1.37 -5.67 -8.89
CA HIS A 88 -0.81 -4.93 -10.01
C HIS A 88 0.50 -4.29 -9.61
N ARG A 89 1.53 -4.44 -10.45
CA ARG A 89 2.81 -3.76 -10.28
C ARG A 89 2.85 -2.53 -11.19
N VAL A 90 3.13 -1.36 -10.61
CA VAL A 90 3.27 -0.10 -11.35
C VAL A 90 4.67 0.45 -11.16
N ILE A 91 5.33 0.83 -12.27
CA ILE A 91 6.64 1.49 -12.25
C ILE A 91 6.39 2.98 -12.51
N GLN A 92 6.51 3.81 -11.47
CA GLN A 92 6.39 5.25 -11.57
C GLN A 92 7.75 5.86 -11.88
N ARG A 93 7.89 6.44 -13.07
CA ARG A 93 9.11 7.14 -13.51
C ARG A 93 9.09 8.60 -13.04
N ALA A 94 10.23 9.28 -13.13
CA ALA A 94 10.30 10.72 -12.93
C ALA A 94 9.26 11.46 -13.80
N ARG A 95 8.69 12.53 -13.25
CA ARG A 95 7.67 13.39 -13.86
C ARG A 95 6.37 12.67 -14.23
N SER A 96 5.97 11.69 -13.40
CA SER A 96 4.71 10.97 -13.59
C SER A 96 3.89 10.89 -12.30
N PHE A 97 2.57 10.75 -12.49
CA PHE A 97 1.60 10.61 -11.41
C PHE A 97 1.22 9.14 -11.19
N VAL A 98 0.99 8.79 -9.93
CA VAL A 98 0.20 7.62 -9.54
C VAL A 98 -0.97 8.13 -8.71
N VAL A 99 -2.18 7.68 -9.05
CA VAL A 99 -3.40 8.01 -8.31
C VAL A 99 -3.96 6.72 -7.72
N THR A 100 -4.24 6.74 -6.41
CA THR A 100 -4.94 5.66 -5.74
C THR A 100 -6.39 6.07 -5.50
N LEU A 101 -7.31 5.14 -5.72
CA LEU A 101 -8.74 5.36 -5.55
C LEU A 101 -9.22 4.81 -4.20
N PRO A 102 -10.30 5.34 -3.64
CA PRO A 102 -10.95 4.79 -2.45
C PRO A 102 -11.32 3.31 -2.62
N ALA A 103 -11.27 2.57 -1.51
CA ALA A 103 -11.50 1.12 -1.47
C ALA A 103 -12.70 0.73 -0.60
#